data_AF-K8VZG0-F1
#
_entry.id   AF-K8VZG0-F1
#
_cell.length_a   1.000
_cell.length_b   1.000
_cell.length_c   1.000
_cell.angle_alpha   90.00
_cell.angle_beta   90.00
_cell.angle_gamma   90.00
#
_symmetry.space_group_name_H-M   'P 1'
#
loop_
_entity.id
_entity.type
_entity.pdbx_description
1 polymer ?
#
loop_
_entity_poly.entity_id
_entity_poly.type
_entity_poly.pdbx_seq_one_letter_code
_entity_poly.pdbx_strand_id
1 'polypeptide(L)'
;MGIRIVPKEDLGQERLKEKGIGFIPPVLFPNLKSLYQRRAERLKKLGAGEHPFADYLNFAAEVATAQNNAQHDNPLKIDMNAVLERAMVTNNPPLDAKTFPRTAHWHKILHSIIAELLPVVPESVRPALENLDKASDNELEEMASALLSEQFEKVPADKSMFVWAALSVYWAQMAAQIPGKARAEHGDHRHFCPVCNSMPVSSVVQIGSSQGLRYLHCNLCETEWHMVRVKCSNCEQTRDLNYWSLDDENAAVKAESCGDCGSYLKILYQEKDAQVEAVADDLASIILDARMEDEGFARSSINPFLFPGEK
;
A
#
# COMPACT_ATOMS: atom_id res chain seq x y z
N MET A 1 -3.56 0.95 20.67
CA MET A 1 -2.53 -0.09 20.71
C MET A 1 -1.65 0.07 19.48
N GLY A 2 -0.37 0.41 19.62
CA GLY A 2 0.59 0.42 18.51
C GLY A 2 1.01 -1.00 18.10
N ILE A 3 1.80 -1.13 17.05
CA ILE A 3 2.32 -2.42 16.59
C ILE A 3 3.81 -2.27 16.34
N ARG A 4 4.62 -3.15 16.96
CA ARG A 4 6.07 -3.14 16.85
C ARG A 4 6.58 -4.41 16.19
N ILE A 5 7.52 -4.26 15.25
CA ILE A 5 8.23 -5.39 14.64
C ILE A 5 9.40 -5.76 15.56
N VAL A 6 9.49 -7.03 15.94
CA VAL A 6 10.52 -7.55 16.86
C VAL A 6 11.28 -8.73 16.24
N PRO A 7 12.57 -8.93 16.59
CA PRO A 7 13.33 -10.11 16.19
C PRO A 7 12.68 -11.42 16.63
N LYS A 8 12.98 -12.50 15.90
CA LYS A 8 12.43 -13.83 16.17
C LYS A 8 12.78 -14.38 17.56
N GLU A 9 13.96 -14.02 18.08
CA GLU A 9 14.49 -14.49 19.36
C GLU A 9 13.77 -13.87 20.56
N ASP A 10 13.28 -12.63 20.40
CA ASP A 10 12.54 -11.89 21.42
C ASP A 10 11.06 -12.33 21.53
N LEU A 11 10.59 -13.20 20.62
CA LEU A 11 9.26 -13.81 20.68
C LEU A 11 9.18 -15.00 21.68
N GLY A 12 10.14 -15.13 22.59
CA GLY A 12 10.30 -16.27 23.52
C GLY A 12 9.05 -16.63 24.34
N GLN A 13 8.85 -17.94 24.60
CA GLN A 13 7.86 -18.67 25.43
C GLN A 13 6.36 -18.27 25.44
N GLU A 14 5.95 -17.03 25.13
CA GLU A 14 4.54 -16.60 25.05
C GLU A 14 3.78 -17.34 23.94
N ARG A 15 4.48 -17.80 22.90
CA ARG A 15 3.93 -18.65 21.81
C ARG A 15 3.21 -19.93 22.27
N LEU A 16 3.55 -20.47 23.45
CA LEU A 16 2.90 -21.69 23.95
C LEU A 16 1.49 -21.44 24.50
N LYS A 17 1.13 -20.19 24.80
CA LYS A 17 -0.21 -19.82 25.30
C LYS A 17 -1.14 -19.23 24.23
N GLU A 18 -0.59 -18.78 23.09
CA GLU A 18 -1.33 -18.00 22.09
C GLU A 18 -1.79 -18.77 20.84
N LYS A 19 -1.66 -20.11 20.79
CA LYS A 19 -2.28 -20.94 19.75
C LYS A 19 -3.74 -21.32 20.08
N GLY A 20 -4.46 -20.44 20.76
CA GLY A 20 -5.87 -20.61 21.08
C GLY A 20 -6.78 -20.14 19.95
N ILE A 21 -8.03 -20.63 19.95
CA ILE A 21 -9.15 -20.07 19.18
C ILE A 21 -9.28 -18.60 19.63
N GLY A 22 -8.86 -17.64 18.80
CA GLY A 22 -8.90 -16.20 19.12
C GLY A 22 -7.60 -15.42 18.92
N PHE A 23 -6.50 -16.04 18.46
CA PHE A 23 -5.29 -15.28 18.09
C PHE A 23 -5.53 -14.42 16.84
N ILE A 24 -5.31 -13.11 16.98
CA ILE A 24 -5.36 -12.14 15.88
C ILE A 24 -3.92 -11.79 15.50
N PRO A 25 -3.43 -12.18 14.30
CA PRO A 25 -2.13 -11.72 13.82
C PRO A 25 -2.11 -10.19 13.71
N PRO A 26 -1.24 -9.48 14.43
CA PRO A 26 -1.23 -8.02 14.37
C PRO A 26 -0.74 -7.50 13.02
N VAL A 27 0.12 -8.25 12.33
CA VAL A 27 0.71 -7.91 11.03
C VAL A 27 0.70 -9.13 10.12
N LEU A 28 0.42 -8.91 8.84
CA LEU A 28 0.61 -9.85 7.74
C LEU A 28 1.63 -9.23 6.78
N PHE A 29 2.74 -9.93 6.54
CA PHE A 29 3.77 -9.49 5.59
C PHE A 29 3.38 -9.85 4.16
N PRO A 30 3.87 -9.10 3.16
CA PRO A 30 3.47 -9.29 1.78
C PRO A 30 3.89 -10.66 1.22
N ASN A 31 3.00 -11.27 0.44
CA ASN A 31 3.28 -12.49 -0.32
C ASN A 31 3.54 -12.15 -1.79
N LEU A 32 4.80 -11.88 -2.11
CA LEU A 32 5.22 -11.40 -3.43
C LEU A 32 4.92 -12.37 -4.57
N LYS A 33 4.78 -13.68 -4.30
CA LYS A 33 4.57 -14.71 -5.33
C LYS A 33 3.32 -14.48 -6.18
N SER A 34 2.32 -13.79 -5.64
CA SER A 34 1.03 -13.59 -6.32
C SER A 34 0.50 -12.17 -6.23
N LEU A 35 1.22 -11.27 -5.54
CA LEU A 35 0.71 -9.94 -5.19
C LEU A 35 0.44 -9.09 -6.43
N TYR A 36 1.49 -8.82 -7.22
CA TYR A 36 1.39 -7.95 -8.38
C TYR A 36 0.62 -8.61 -9.54
N GLN A 37 0.78 -9.93 -9.71
CA GLN A 37 -0.04 -10.69 -10.66
C GLN A 37 -1.54 -10.55 -10.37
N ARG A 38 -1.98 -10.79 -9.13
CA ARG A 38 -3.40 -10.63 -8.75
C ARG A 38 -3.89 -9.21 -8.96
N ARG A 39 -3.07 -8.20 -8.64
CA ARG A 39 -3.40 -6.79 -8.86
C ARG A 39 -3.61 -6.50 -10.34
N ALA A 40 -2.70 -6.95 -11.20
CA ALA A 40 -2.83 -6.79 -12.65
C ALA A 40 -4.09 -7.48 -13.20
N GLU A 41 -4.36 -8.72 -12.78
CA GLU A 41 -5.56 -9.48 -13.19
C GLU A 41 -6.85 -8.78 -12.71
N ARG A 42 -6.86 -8.26 -11.48
CA ARG A 42 -8.01 -7.53 -10.94
C ARG A 42 -8.24 -6.20 -11.66
N LEU A 43 -7.19 -5.43 -11.91
CA LEU A 43 -7.27 -4.17 -12.68
C LEU A 43 -7.80 -4.42 -14.11
N LYS A 44 -7.29 -5.46 -14.80
CA LYS A 44 -7.81 -5.87 -16.13
C LYS A 44 -9.29 -6.24 -16.08
N LYS A 45 -9.70 -6.99 -15.06
CA LYS A 45 -11.11 -7.36 -14.88
C LYS A 45 -12.01 -6.16 -14.61
N LEU A 46 -11.56 -5.21 -13.79
CA LEU A 46 -12.30 -3.97 -13.48
C LEU A 46 -12.34 -3.00 -14.68
N GLY A 47 -11.28 -2.99 -15.49
CA GLY A 47 -11.20 -2.24 -16.74
C GLY A 47 -11.89 -2.92 -17.93
N ALA A 48 -12.49 -4.10 -17.74
CA ALA A 48 -13.28 -4.76 -18.77
C ALA A 48 -14.73 -4.24 -18.74
N GLY A 49 -15.20 -3.69 -19.87
CA GLY A 49 -16.59 -3.23 -20.03
C GLY A 49 -16.71 -1.70 -20.11
N GLU A 50 -17.87 -1.17 -19.71
CA GLU A 50 -18.23 0.25 -19.87
C GLU A 50 -17.81 1.13 -18.67
N HIS A 51 -16.78 0.73 -17.91
CA HIS A 51 -16.30 1.54 -16.80
C HIS A 51 -15.77 2.89 -17.32
N PRO A 52 -16.17 4.05 -16.74
CA PRO A 52 -15.76 5.37 -17.24
C PRO A 52 -14.24 5.59 -17.29
N PHE A 53 -13.49 4.84 -16.48
CA PHE A 53 -12.03 4.89 -16.40
C PHE A 53 -11.35 3.60 -16.91
N ALA A 54 -12.02 2.84 -17.78
CA ALA A 54 -11.51 1.55 -18.28
C ALA A 54 -10.08 1.63 -18.84
N ASP A 55 -9.79 2.60 -19.69
CA ASP A 55 -8.45 2.77 -20.30
C ASP A 55 -7.36 2.97 -19.24
N TYR A 56 -7.66 3.77 -18.21
CA TYR A 56 -6.74 4.03 -17.12
C TYR A 56 -6.53 2.81 -16.22
N LEU A 57 -7.58 2.04 -15.92
CA LEU A 57 -7.47 0.78 -15.18
C LEU A 57 -6.63 -0.25 -15.94
N ASN A 58 -6.82 -0.36 -17.25
CA ASN A 58 -6.02 -1.24 -18.11
C ASN A 58 -4.55 -0.78 -18.16
N PHE A 59 -4.29 0.53 -18.23
CA PHE A 59 -2.94 1.07 -18.12
C PHE A 59 -2.30 0.77 -16.76
N ALA A 60 -3.01 0.97 -15.64
CA ALA A 60 -2.51 0.60 -14.32
C ALA A 60 -2.22 -0.91 -14.21
N ALA A 61 -2.97 -1.75 -14.92
CA ALA A 61 -2.72 -3.18 -14.98
C ALA A 61 -1.42 -3.54 -15.70
N GLU A 62 -1.05 -2.78 -16.75
CA GLU A 62 0.25 -2.95 -17.42
C GLU A 62 1.40 -2.53 -16.49
N VAL A 63 1.22 -1.46 -15.69
CA VAL A 63 2.20 -1.09 -14.66
C VAL A 63 2.34 -2.18 -13.58
N ALA A 64 1.23 -2.74 -13.10
CA ALA A 64 1.27 -3.86 -12.14
C ALA A 64 1.91 -5.12 -12.74
N THR A 65 1.71 -5.37 -14.04
CA THR A 65 2.38 -6.47 -14.77
C THR A 65 3.88 -6.23 -14.83
N ALA A 66 4.31 -5.01 -15.17
CA ALA A 66 5.72 -4.63 -15.16
C ALA A 66 6.35 -4.72 -13.76
N GLN A 67 5.63 -4.36 -12.69
CA GLN A 67 6.08 -4.56 -11.31
C GLN A 67 6.31 -6.04 -10.98
N ASN A 68 5.40 -6.92 -11.41
CA ASN A 68 5.54 -8.36 -11.22
C ASN A 68 6.80 -8.90 -11.90
N ASN A 69 7.02 -8.54 -13.16
CA ASN A 69 8.18 -8.97 -13.94
C ASN A 69 9.48 -8.41 -13.36
N ALA A 70 9.53 -7.11 -13.06
CA ALA A 70 10.69 -6.47 -12.45
C ALA A 70 11.04 -7.08 -11.07
N GLN A 71 10.05 -7.44 -10.26
CA GLN A 71 10.27 -8.15 -8.99
C GLN A 71 10.88 -9.53 -9.22
N HIS A 72 10.38 -10.28 -10.20
CA HIS A 72 10.88 -11.61 -10.56
C HIS A 72 12.35 -11.56 -11.03
N ASP A 73 12.65 -10.63 -11.92
CA ASP A 73 13.97 -10.54 -12.57
C ASP A 73 15.03 -9.89 -11.68
N ASN A 74 14.62 -9.06 -10.71
CA ASN A 74 15.51 -8.32 -9.81
C ASN A 74 15.26 -8.68 -8.34
N PRO A 75 15.48 -9.94 -7.92
CA PRO A 75 15.28 -10.35 -6.53
C PRO A 75 16.26 -9.64 -5.61
N LEU A 76 15.76 -9.02 -4.55
CA LEU A 76 16.56 -8.43 -3.49
C LEU A 76 16.86 -9.45 -2.39
N LYS A 77 18.10 -9.50 -1.91
CA LYS A 77 18.46 -10.18 -0.66
C LYS A 77 19.09 -9.18 0.29
N ILE A 78 18.55 -9.08 1.49
CA ILE A 78 19.05 -8.18 2.53
C ILE A 78 19.09 -8.91 3.87
N ASP A 79 20.11 -8.65 4.68
CA ASP A 79 20.15 -9.13 6.06
C ASP A 79 19.24 -8.26 6.93
N MET A 80 18.04 -8.75 7.19
CA MET A 80 17.04 -8.05 7.99
C MET A 80 17.38 -8.02 9.49
N ASN A 81 18.30 -8.84 9.99
CA ASN A 81 18.64 -8.83 11.42
C ASN A 81 19.26 -7.49 11.82
N ALA A 82 20.26 -7.01 11.05
CA ALA A 82 20.88 -5.71 11.28
C ALA A 82 19.88 -4.53 11.17
N VAL A 83 18.91 -4.64 10.25
CA VAL A 83 17.84 -3.65 10.10
C VAL A 83 16.96 -3.61 11.35
N LEU A 84 16.56 -4.77 11.86
CA LEU A 84 15.72 -4.89 13.06
C LEU A 84 16.45 -4.42 14.33
N GLU A 85 17.72 -4.78 14.50
CA GLU A 85 18.54 -4.31 15.63
C GLU A 85 18.61 -2.78 15.68
N ARG A 86 18.87 -2.14 14.52
CA ARG A 86 18.86 -0.67 14.42
C ARG A 86 17.50 -0.07 14.74
N ALA A 87 16.43 -0.67 14.25
CA ALA A 87 15.05 -0.24 14.50
C ALA A 87 14.70 -0.29 16.00
N MET A 88 15.17 -1.32 16.70
CA MET A 88 14.97 -1.46 18.14
C MET A 88 15.65 -0.34 18.93
N VAL A 89 16.90 -0.01 18.58
CA VAL A 89 17.68 1.05 19.25
C VAL A 89 17.08 2.43 19.02
N THR A 90 16.63 2.70 17.80
CA THR A 90 16.07 4.02 17.40
C THR A 90 14.59 4.19 17.72
N ASN A 91 13.91 3.10 18.11
CA ASN A 91 12.47 3.06 18.33
C ASN A 91 11.63 3.52 17.11
N ASN A 92 12.15 3.28 15.90
CA ASN A 92 11.50 3.60 14.63
C ASN A 92 11.03 2.34 13.91
N PRO A 93 10.06 2.44 12.97
CA PRO A 93 9.74 1.37 12.05
C PRO A 93 10.99 0.90 11.28
N PRO A 94 11.16 -0.42 11.05
CA PRO A 94 12.41 -0.96 10.51
C PRO A 94 12.76 -0.47 9.10
N LEU A 95 11.74 -0.20 8.28
CA LEU A 95 11.85 0.28 6.92
C LEU A 95 11.19 1.66 6.76
N ASP A 96 11.24 2.50 7.80
CA ASP A 96 10.65 3.85 7.79
C ASP A 96 10.98 4.59 6.47
N ALA A 97 9.93 4.99 5.75
CA ALA A 97 10.02 5.51 4.39
C ALA A 97 10.92 6.74 4.29
N LYS A 98 10.95 7.57 5.34
CA LYS A 98 11.64 8.87 5.36
C LYS A 98 13.12 8.73 5.70
N THR A 99 13.48 7.69 6.46
CA THR A 99 14.82 7.58 7.06
C THR A 99 15.60 6.33 6.62
N PHE A 100 14.95 5.34 6.02
CA PHE A 100 15.63 4.13 5.59
C PHE A 100 16.62 4.44 4.43
N PRO A 101 17.91 4.08 4.56
CA PRO A 101 18.90 4.33 3.50
C PRO A 101 18.66 3.38 2.33
N ARG A 102 18.28 3.95 1.18
CA ARG A 102 18.06 3.21 -0.06
C ARG A 102 19.39 2.75 -0.67
N THR A 103 19.34 1.66 -1.42
CA THR A 103 20.43 1.22 -2.29
C THR A 103 20.04 1.41 -3.75
N ALA A 104 21.00 1.41 -4.67
CA ALA A 104 20.74 1.50 -6.12
C ALA A 104 19.90 0.34 -6.70
N HIS A 105 19.43 -0.61 -5.88
CA HIS A 105 18.53 -1.68 -6.31
C HIS A 105 17.19 -1.14 -6.79
N TRP A 106 16.67 -0.06 -6.20
CA TRP A 106 15.40 0.51 -6.66
C TRP A 106 15.52 1.17 -8.05
N HIS A 107 16.69 1.72 -8.42
CA HIS A 107 16.95 2.18 -9.79
C HIS A 107 16.86 1.02 -10.78
N LYS A 108 17.44 -0.15 -10.46
CA LYS A 108 17.34 -1.35 -11.32
C LYS A 108 15.89 -1.77 -11.55
N ILE A 109 15.07 -1.73 -10.50
CA ILE A 109 13.63 -2.02 -10.61
C ILE A 109 12.96 -0.97 -11.50
N LEU A 110 13.26 0.32 -11.32
CA LEU A 110 12.69 1.40 -12.15
C LEU A 110 13.00 1.19 -13.63
N HIS A 111 14.27 0.97 -14.00
CA HIS A 111 14.65 0.72 -15.39
C HIS A 111 14.01 -0.56 -15.95
N SER A 112 13.88 -1.61 -15.14
CA SER A 112 13.17 -2.84 -15.53
C SER A 112 11.69 -2.58 -15.82
N ILE A 113 11.01 -1.78 -14.98
CA ILE A 113 9.61 -1.40 -15.19
C ILE A 113 9.49 -0.54 -16.46
N ILE A 114 10.38 0.43 -16.67
CA ILE A 114 10.38 1.28 -17.86
C ILE A 114 10.55 0.45 -19.13
N ALA A 115 11.50 -0.50 -19.15
CA ALA A 115 11.76 -1.36 -20.30
C ALA A 115 10.55 -2.22 -20.69
N GLU A 116 9.81 -2.75 -19.70
CA GLU A 116 8.57 -3.51 -19.93
C GLU A 116 7.42 -2.61 -20.44
N LEU A 117 7.37 -1.35 -20.01
CA LEU A 117 6.28 -0.44 -20.34
C LEU A 117 6.44 0.26 -21.70
N LEU A 118 7.66 0.65 -22.08
CA LEU A 118 7.93 1.39 -23.34
C LEU A 118 7.29 0.79 -24.61
N PRO A 119 7.19 -0.55 -24.78
CA PRO A 119 6.55 -1.15 -25.95
C PRO A 119 5.01 -1.10 -25.94
N VAL A 120 4.38 -0.94 -24.76
CA VAL A 120 2.92 -1.16 -24.58
C VAL A 120 2.15 0.07 -24.13
N VAL A 121 2.81 1.09 -23.58
CA VAL A 121 2.13 2.30 -23.09
C VAL A 121 1.63 3.20 -24.23
N PRO A 122 0.60 4.03 -23.99
CA PRO A 122 0.17 5.05 -24.94
C PRO A 122 1.28 6.06 -25.27
N GLU A 123 1.25 6.63 -26.47
CA GLU A 123 2.23 7.63 -26.93
C GLU A 123 2.29 8.87 -26.02
N SER A 124 1.19 9.23 -25.35
CA SER A 124 1.17 10.34 -24.39
C SER A 124 2.02 10.09 -23.13
N VAL A 125 2.27 8.82 -22.78
CA VAL A 125 3.02 8.40 -21.58
C VAL A 125 4.51 8.19 -21.89
N ARG A 126 4.84 7.83 -23.14
CA ARG A 126 6.20 7.53 -23.58
C ARG A 126 7.24 8.61 -23.19
N PRO A 127 6.98 9.94 -23.34
CA PRO A 127 7.97 10.96 -22.97
C PRO A 127 8.31 10.95 -21.48
N ALA A 128 7.35 10.68 -20.59
CA ALA A 128 7.60 10.62 -19.15
C ALA A 128 8.54 9.46 -18.80
N LEU A 129 8.33 8.29 -19.41
CA LEU A 129 9.19 7.12 -19.25
C LEU A 129 10.60 7.35 -19.81
N GLU A 130 10.73 7.90 -21.03
CA GLU A 130 12.03 8.20 -21.62
C GLU A 130 12.81 9.26 -20.83
N ASN A 131 12.12 10.23 -20.23
CA ASN A 131 12.73 11.22 -19.36
C ASN A 131 13.22 10.60 -18.05
N LEU A 132 12.45 9.67 -17.47
CA LEU A 132 12.87 8.92 -16.28
C LEU A 132 14.06 8.01 -16.57
N ASP A 133 14.10 7.36 -17.73
CA ASP A 133 15.19 6.46 -18.12
C ASP A 133 16.53 7.20 -18.30
N LYS A 134 16.46 8.47 -18.71
CA LYS A 134 17.62 9.35 -18.91
C LYS A 134 18.00 10.16 -17.67
N ALA A 135 17.18 10.13 -16.61
CA ALA A 135 17.43 10.88 -15.40
C ALA A 135 18.70 10.37 -14.70
N SER A 136 19.48 11.28 -14.11
CA SER A 136 20.64 10.92 -13.31
C SER A 136 20.22 10.27 -11.98
N ASP A 137 21.13 9.47 -11.40
CA ASP A 137 20.92 8.88 -10.07
C ASP A 137 20.54 9.93 -9.01
N ASN A 138 21.08 11.15 -9.09
CA ASN A 138 20.75 12.23 -8.16
C ASN A 138 19.31 12.73 -8.34
N GLU A 139 18.86 12.95 -9.58
CA GLU A 139 17.48 13.37 -9.86
C GLU A 139 16.47 12.30 -9.42
N LEU A 140 16.80 11.01 -9.66
CA LEU A 140 16.00 9.88 -9.20
C LEU A 140 15.89 9.86 -7.66
N GLU A 141 16.99 10.02 -6.94
CA GLU A 141 17.00 10.05 -5.47
C GLU A 141 16.29 11.28 -4.89
N GLU A 142 16.34 12.43 -5.55
CA GLU A 142 15.59 13.63 -5.16
C GLU A 142 14.08 13.38 -5.29
N MET A 143 13.61 12.83 -6.41
CA MET A 143 12.21 12.45 -6.60
C MET A 143 11.76 11.42 -5.58
N ALA A 144 12.55 10.35 -5.36
CA ALA A 144 12.24 9.33 -4.37
C ALA A 144 12.14 9.90 -2.95
N SER A 145 13.07 10.78 -2.56
CA SER A 145 13.06 11.42 -1.24
C SER A 145 11.84 12.33 -1.05
N ALA A 146 11.46 13.08 -2.08
CA ALA A 146 10.27 13.93 -2.05
C ALA A 146 8.99 13.10 -1.86
N LEU A 147 8.80 12.05 -2.67
CA LEU A 147 7.61 11.18 -2.59
C LEU A 147 7.51 10.46 -1.24
N LEU A 148 8.60 9.88 -0.75
CA LEU A 148 8.61 9.17 0.55
C LEU A 148 8.43 10.12 1.74
N SER A 149 8.73 11.41 1.55
CA SER A 149 8.49 12.47 2.52
C SER A 149 7.11 13.14 2.36
N GLU A 150 6.23 12.59 1.51
CA GLU A 150 4.88 13.08 1.23
C GLU A 150 4.84 14.50 0.62
N GLN A 151 5.93 14.91 -0.03
CA GLN A 151 6.04 16.18 -0.77
C GLN A 151 5.72 15.93 -2.25
N PHE A 152 4.49 15.47 -2.50
CA PHE A 152 4.03 15.03 -3.82
C PHE A 152 4.08 16.16 -4.86
N GLU A 153 3.92 17.41 -4.44
CA GLU A 153 3.99 18.60 -5.28
C GLU A 153 5.38 18.87 -5.87
N LYS A 154 6.44 18.22 -5.37
CA LYS A 154 7.80 18.38 -5.88
C LYS A 154 8.15 17.44 -7.02
N VAL A 155 7.27 16.48 -7.32
CA VAL A 155 7.49 15.50 -8.38
C VAL A 155 6.29 15.55 -9.33
N PRO A 156 6.51 15.81 -10.62
CA PRO A 156 5.44 15.80 -11.61
C PRO A 156 4.61 14.51 -11.53
N ALA A 157 3.27 14.62 -11.53
CA ALA A 157 2.37 13.49 -11.32
C ALA A 157 2.55 12.38 -12.37
N ASP A 158 2.93 12.74 -13.60
CA ASP A 158 3.25 11.82 -14.69
C ASP A 158 4.52 10.98 -14.45
N LYS A 159 5.40 11.41 -13.52
CA LYS A 159 6.59 10.66 -13.08
C LYS A 159 6.38 9.96 -11.74
N SER A 160 5.61 10.56 -10.84
CA SER A 160 5.38 10.08 -9.47
C SER A 160 4.95 8.62 -9.43
N MET A 161 4.03 8.21 -10.33
CA MET A 161 3.54 6.83 -10.37
C MET A 161 4.62 5.80 -10.67
N PHE A 162 5.57 6.09 -11.56
CA PHE A 162 6.59 5.14 -11.98
C PHE A 162 7.72 5.05 -10.95
N VAL A 163 8.11 6.19 -10.39
CA VAL A 163 9.07 6.23 -9.27
C VAL A 163 8.49 5.46 -8.08
N TRP A 164 7.21 5.69 -7.73
CA TRP A 164 6.55 4.95 -6.65
C TRP A 164 6.38 3.47 -6.96
N ALA A 165 6.09 3.09 -8.21
CA ALA A 165 5.99 1.69 -8.62
C ALA A 165 7.31 0.93 -8.36
N ALA A 166 8.45 1.56 -8.61
CA ALA A 166 9.76 0.97 -8.32
C ALA A 166 10.07 0.92 -6.82
N LEU A 167 9.79 2.01 -6.09
CA LEU A 167 9.99 2.08 -4.65
C LEU A 167 9.11 1.06 -3.90
N SER A 168 7.85 0.91 -4.28
CA SER A 168 6.93 -0.05 -3.66
C SER A 168 7.39 -1.51 -3.84
N VAL A 169 7.86 -1.89 -5.04
CA VAL A 169 8.48 -3.21 -5.26
C VAL A 169 9.72 -3.39 -4.39
N TYR A 170 10.59 -2.38 -4.30
CA TYR A 170 11.77 -2.43 -3.44
C TYR A 170 11.43 -2.62 -1.96
N TRP A 171 10.48 -1.83 -1.43
CA TRP A 171 10.02 -1.92 -0.04
C TRP A 171 9.29 -3.24 0.25
N ALA A 172 8.43 -3.71 -0.65
CA ALA A 172 7.72 -4.97 -0.50
C ALA A 172 8.70 -6.17 -0.47
N GLN A 173 9.77 -6.13 -1.26
CA GLN A 173 10.85 -7.13 -1.22
C GLN A 173 11.56 -7.18 0.13
N MET A 174 11.83 -6.03 0.75
CA MET A 174 12.43 -5.98 2.08
C MET A 174 11.44 -6.42 3.17
N ALA A 175 10.18 -5.97 3.10
CA ALA A 175 9.16 -6.33 4.08
C ALA A 175 8.86 -7.84 4.10
N ALA A 176 8.87 -8.50 2.94
CA ALA A 176 8.69 -9.95 2.82
C ALA A 176 9.83 -10.76 3.48
N GLN A 177 10.99 -10.16 3.70
CA GLN A 177 12.17 -10.82 4.28
C GLN A 177 12.25 -10.67 5.81
N ILE A 178 11.36 -9.91 6.45
CA ILE A 178 11.41 -9.67 7.91
C ILE A 178 11.26 -10.99 8.68
N PRO A 179 12.29 -11.43 9.43
CA PRO A 179 12.27 -12.69 10.15
C PRO A 179 11.56 -12.50 11.49
N GLY A 180 10.24 -12.48 11.51
CA GLY A 180 9.54 -12.23 12.77
C GLY A 180 8.02 -12.31 12.67
N LYS A 181 7.39 -12.26 13.85
CA LYS A 181 5.99 -11.86 13.99
C LYS A 181 6.00 -10.50 14.68
N ALA A 182 5.07 -9.62 14.32
CA ALA A 182 4.91 -8.37 15.04
C ALA A 182 4.27 -8.61 16.42
N ARG A 183 4.52 -7.69 17.35
CA ARG A 183 3.88 -7.63 18.65
C ARG A 183 2.91 -6.45 18.67
N ALA A 184 1.69 -6.69 19.14
CA ALA A 184 0.77 -5.60 19.49
C ALA A 184 1.22 -4.98 20.82
N GLU A 185 1.40 -3.67 20.85
CA GLU A 185 1.80 -2.90 22.04
C GLU A 185 0.73 -1.86 22.38
N HIS A 186 0.74 -1.32 23.60
CA HIS A 186 -0.12 -0.17 23.93
C HIS A 186 0.48 1.11 23.33
N GLY A 187 -0.34 1.96 22.72
CA GLY A 187 0.12 3.15 22.00
C GLY A 187 -0.90 3.66 20.98
N ASP A 188 -0.72 4.87 20.46
CA ASP A 188 -1.61 5.49 19.47
C ASP A 188 -1.00 5.37 18.05
N HIS A 189 -1.59 6.05 17.06
CA HIS A 189 -1.09 6.11 15.66
C HIS A 189 -1.16 4.79 14.86
N ARG A 190 -2.23 4.00 15.00
CA ARG A 190 -2.47 2.85 14.10
C ARG A 190 -2.81 3.22 12.66
N HIS A 191 -2.78 4.51 12.35
CA HIS A 191 -2.94 5.01 10.99
C HIS A 191 -1.78 4.60 10.09
N PHE A 192 -0.56 4.50 10.61
CA PHE A 192 0.63 4.27 9.79
C PHE A 192 1.09 2.81 9.85
N CYS A 193 1.72 2.37 8.76
CA CYS A 193 2.27 1.03 8.63
C CYS A 193 3.39 0.82 9.68
N PRO A 194 3.34 -0.26 10.48
CA PRO A 194 4.36 -0.53 11.50
C PRO A 194 5.73 -0.94 10.91
N VAL A 195 5.79 -1.20 9.60
CA VAL A 195 7.03 -1.59 8.90
C VAL A 195 7.72 -0.38 8.29
N CYS A 196 6.98 0.47 7.57
CA CYS A 196 7.56 1.57 6.79
C CYS A 196 7.04 2.96 7.13
N ASN A 197 6.15 3.08 8.12
CA ASN A 197 5.54 4.34 8.54
C ASN A 197 4.74 5.07 7.46
N SER A 198 4.44 4.42 6.32
CA SER A 198 3.60 5.00 5.29
C SER A 198 2.10 4.82 5.59
N MET A 199 1.26 5.61 4.94
CA MET A 199 -0.19 5.55 5.06
C MET A 199 -0.77 4.30 4.37
N PRO A 200 -2.00 3.86 4.72
CA PRO A 200 -2.66 2.81 3.98
C PRO A 200 -3.10 3.31 2.60
N VAL A 201 -3.35 2.39 1.67
CA VAL A 201 -4.17 2.67 0.47
C VAL A 201 -5.66 2.53 0.82
N SER A 202 -6.00 1.44 1.49
CA SER A 202 -7.36 1.06 1.86
C SER A 202 -7.34 0.10 3.05
N SER A 203 -8.52 -0.35 3.48
CA SER A 203 -8.66 -1.42 4.47
C SER A 203 -9.44 -2.59 3.90
N VAL A 204 -9.09 -3.81 4.32
CA VAL A 204 -9.69 -5.05 3.84
C VAL A 204 -10.24 -5.83 5.02
N VAL A 205 -11.52 -6.16 4.95
CA VAL A 205 -12.13 -7.19 5.80
C VAL A 205 -11.92 -8.53 5.12
N GLN A 206 -11.10 -9.36 5.74
CA GLN A 206 -10.63 -10.61 5.14
C GLN A 206 -11.57 -11.80 5.39
N ILE A 207 -11.50 -12.78 4.50
CA ILE A 207 -12.07 -14.11 4.69
C ILE A 207 -10.98 -15.16 5.00
N GLY A 208 -11.36 -16.38 5.36
CA GLY A 208 -10.43 -17.50 5.55
C GLY A 208 -9.82 -17.53 6.95
N SER A 209 -8.49 -17.60 7.06
CA SER A 209 -7.80 -17.70 8.36
C SER A 209 -7.97 -16.45 9.23
N SER A 210 -8.33 -15.32 8.63
CA SER A 210 -8.57 -14.02 9.28
C SER A 210 -10.05 -13.59 9.17
N GLN A 211 -10.97 -14.56 9.11
CA GLN A 211 -12.39 -14.31 8.85
C GLN A 211 -12.97 -13.16 9.67
N GLY A 212 -13.45 -12.13 8.99
CA GLY A 212 -14.11 -10.98 9.60
C GLY A 212 -13.17 -10.00 10.30
N LEU A 213 -11.85 -10.21 10.27
CA LEU A 213 -10.87 -9.25 10.77
C LEU A 213 -10.61 -8.17 9.72
N ARG A 214 -10.44 -6.93 10.19
CA ARG A 214 -10.07 -5.78 9.35
C ARG A 214 -8.57 -5.56 9.44
N TYR A 215 -7.95 -5.42 8.27
CA TYR A 215 -6.56 -5.04 8.12
C TYR A 215 -6.47 -3.77 7.28
N LEU A 216 -5.64 -2.82 7.68
CA LEU A 216 -5.20 -1.74 6.81
C LEU A 216 -4.11 -2.28 5.89
N HIS A 217 -4.09 -1.85 4.63
CA HIS A 217 -3.14 -2.32 3.62
C HIS A 217 -2.20 -1.17 3.23
N CYS A 218 -0.89 -1.38 3.36
CA CYS A 218 0.11 -0.32 3.11
C CYS A 218 0.21 0.02 1.62
N ASN A 219 0.26 1.31 1.29
CA ASN A 219 0.46 1.81 -0.08
C ASN A 219 1.91 1.62 -0.62
N LEU A 220 2.88 1.29 0.23
CA LEU A 220 4.30 1.25 -0.11
C LEU A 220 4.88 -0.16 0.00
N CYS A 221 4.85 -0.74 1.20
CA CYS A 221 5.51 -2.02 1.47
C CYS A 221 4.56 -3.21 1.48
N GLU A 222 3.28 -3.01 1.10
CA GLU A 222 2.28 -4.09 0.95
C GLU A 222 1.98 -4.86 2.26
N THR A 223 2.51 -4.39 3.39
CA THR A 223 2.25 -4.96 4.70
C THR A 223 0.85 -4.60 5.15
N GLU A 224 0.17 -5.58 5.73
CA GLU A 224 -1.15 -5.40 6.31
C GLU A 224 -1.06 -5.41 7.83
N TRP A 225 -1.83 -4.55 8.51
CA TRP A 225 -1.87 -4.53 9.97
C TRP A 225 -3.28 -4.39 10.52
N HIS A 226 -3.53 -5.07 11.62
CA HIS A 226 -4.87 -5.23 12.17
C HIS A 226 -5.41 -3.91 12.74
N MET A 227 -6.65 -3.58 12.38
CA MET A 227 -7.43 -2.49 12.94
C MET A 227 -8.79 -3.02 13.42
N VAL A 228 -9.23 -2.57 14.60
CA VAL A 228 -10.56 -2.95 15.11
C VAL A 228 -11.63 -2.39 14.18
N ARG A 229 -12.62 -3.21 13.80
CA ARG A 229 -13.62 -2.87 12.77
C ARG A 229 -14.38 -1.57 13.01
N VAL A 230 -14.81 -1.32 14.26
CA VAL A 230 -15.62 -0.14 14.62
C VAL A 230 -14.72 0.94 15.19
N LYS A 231 -13.69 1.33 14.44
CA LYS A 231 -12.70 2.33 14.83
C LYS A 231 -12.18 3.10 13.62
N CYS A 232 -12.18 4.42 13.70
CA CYS A 232 -11.59 5.28 12.67
C CYS A 232 -10.13 4.89 12.47
N SER A 233 -9.74 4.64 11.22
CA SER A 233 -8.37 4.28 10.86
C SER A 233 -7.37 5.43 10.97
N ASN A 234 -7.83 6.65 11.23
CA ASN A 234 -7.01 7.86 11.33
C ASN A 234 -6.94 8.37 12.78
N CYS A 235 -8.04 8.89 13.32
CA CYS A 235 -8.06 9.48 14.68
C CYS A 235 -8.40 8.50 15.80
N GLU A 236 -8.67 7.23 15.48
CA GLU A 236 -8.97 6.20 16.46
C GLU A 236 -10.25 6.45 17.31
N GLN A 237 -11.13 7.35 16.88
CA GLN A 237 -12.46 7.50 17.50
C GLN A 237 -13.45 6.47 16.95
N THR A 238 -14.53 6.21 17.69
CA THR A 238 -15.55 5.22 17.34
C THR A 238 -16.97 5.80 17.28
N ARG A 239 -17.14 7.09 17.57
CA ARG A 239 -18.45 7.67 17.86
C ARG A 239 -19.23 8.04 16.59
N ASP A 240 -18.54 8.62 15.61
CA ASP A 240 -19.16 9.17 14.42
C ASP A 240 -18.61 8.53 13.14
N LEU A 241 -18.83 7.20 13.01
CA LEU A 241 -18.41 6.42 11.86
C LEU A 241 -19.61 6.15 10.94
N ASN A 242 -19.46 6.49 9.65
CA ASN A 242 -20.48 6.25 8.63
C ASN A 242 -19.90 5.45 7.47
N TYR A 243 -20.73 4.63 6.82
CA TYR A 243 -20.32 3.78 5.71
C TYR A 243 -21.11 4.13 4.45
N TRP A 244 -20.40 4.46 3.38
CA TRP A 244 -20.97 5.00 2.15
C TRP A 244 -20.68 4.06 0.98
N SER A 245 -21.67 3.89 0.12
CA SER A 245 -21.60 3.15 -1.14
C SER A 245 -22.44 3.89 -2.17
N LEU A 246 -22.05 3.88 -3.45
CA LEU A 246 -22.75 4.64 -4.48
C LEU A 246 -24.16 4.08 -4.75
N ASP A 247 -24.28 2.77 -4.99
CA ASP A 247 -25.52 2.20 -5.53
C ASP A 247 -26.13 1.09 -4.66
N ASP A 248 -25.33 0.38 -3.86
CA ASP A 248 -25.77 -0.82 -3.13
C ASP A 248 -25.17 -0.89 -1.72
N GLU A 249 -26.01 -1.01 -0.70
CA GLU A 249 -25.59 -1.25 0.68
C GLU A 249 -24.78 -2.55 0.85
N ASN A 250 -24.91 -3.50 -0.08
CA ASN A 250 -24.12 -4.74 -0.12
C ASN A 250 -22.84 -4.65 -0.96
N ALA A 251 -22.48 -3.47 -1.46
CA ALA A 251 -21.27 -3.27 -2.24
C ALA A 251 -20.02 -3.79 -1.53
N ALA A 252 -19.13 -4.41 -2.31
CA ALA A 252 -17.85 -4.92 -1.82
C ALA A 252 -16.87 -3.81 -1.43
N VAL A 253 -17.01 -2.60 -2.00
CA VAL A 253 -16.21 -1.42 -1.68
C VAL A 253 -17.11 -0.36 -1.08
N LYS A 254 -16.71 0.19 0.07
CA LYS A 254 -17.37 1.30 0.75
C LYS A 254 -16.36 2.35 1.20
N ALA A 255 -16.80 3.56 1.47
CA ALA A 255 -16.00 4.54 2.22
C ALA A 255 -16.43 4.52 3.69
N GLU A 256 -15.48 4.38 4.62
CA GLU A 256 -15.69 4.61 6.05
C GLU A 256 -15.29 6.07 6.34
N SER A 257 -16.27 6.93 6.65
CA SER A 257 -16.02 8.32 7.04
C SER A 257 -16.08 8.49 8.56
N CYS A 258 -15.37 9.51 9.06
CA CYS A 258 -15.30 9.83 10.47
C CYS A 258 -15.62 11.31 10.70
N GLY A 259 -16.74 11.60 11.35
CA GLY A 259 -17.12 12.99 11.66
C GLY A 259 -16.24 13.65 12.72
N ASP A 260 -15.53 12.86 13.55
CA ASP A 260 -14.60 13.39 14.57
C ASP A 260 -13.36 14.07 13.96
N CYS A 261 -12.84 13.54 12.85
CA CYS A 261 -11.63 14.08 12.19
C CYS A 261 -11.85 14.55 10.75
N GLY A 262 -13.07 14.42 10.23
CA GLY A 262 -13.41 14.83 8.87
C GLY A 262 -12.69 14.03 7.78
N SER A 263 -12.21 12.81 8.09
CA SER A 263 -11.52 11.98 7.10
C SER A 263 -12.31 10.74 6.69
N TYR A 264 -11.95 10.16 5.55
CA TYR A 264 -12.45 8.86 5.13
C TYR A 264 -11.34 7.93 4.62
N LEU A 265 -11.59 6.63 4.72
CA LEU A 265 -10.78 5.57 4.11
C LEU A 265 -11.70 4.53 3.46
N LYS A 266 -11.35 4.05 2.26
CA LYS A 266 -12.08 2.95 1.65
C LYS A 266 -11.88 1.63 2.40
N ILE A 267 -12.97 0.88 2.55
CA ILE A 267 -13.02 -0.43 3.18
C ILE A 267 -13.62 -1.45 2.20
N LEU A 268 -12.90 -2.54 2.00
CA LEU A 268 -13.20 -3.59 1.04
C LEU A 268 -13.60 -4.87 1.78
N TYR A 269 -14.67 -5.52 1.35
CA TYR A 269 -15.23 -6.69 2.00
C TYR A 269 -15.06 -7.94 1.12
N GLN A 270 -14.10 -8.81 1.46
CA GLN A 270 -13.87 -10.06 0.73
C GLN A 270 -15.06 -11.04 0.80
N GLU A 271 -15.92 -10.90 1.80
CA GLU A 271 -17.16 -11.69 1.90
C GLU A 271 -18.13 -11.39 0.75
N LYS A 272 -18.11 -10.16 0.22
CA LYS A 272 -18.99 -9.71 -0.87
C LYS A 272 -18.38 -10.00 -2.24
N ASP A 273 -17.07 -9.83 -2.38
CA ASP A 273 -16.31 -10.29 -3.53
C ASP A 273 -14.93 -10.78 -3.08
N ALA A 274 -14.71 -12.10 -3.16
CA ALA A 274 -13.47 -12.73 -2.70
C ALA A 274 -12.23 -12.31 -3.52
N GLN A 275 -12.43 -11.67 -4.68
CA GLN A 275 -11.37 -11.23 -5.59
C GLN A 275 -11.01 -9.75 -5.43
N VAL A 276 -11.56 -9.04 -4.44
CA VAL A 276 -11.15 -7.65 -4.19
C VAL A 276 -9.64 -7.57 -3.92
N GLU A 277 -9.01 -6.55 -4.48
CA GLU A 277 -7.60 -6.24 -4.30
C GLU A 277 -7.48 -4.78 -3.83
N ALA A 278 -6.68 -4.58 -2.77
CA ALA A 278 -6.67 -3.37 -1.96
C ALA A 278 -6.37 -2.08 -2.76
N VAL A 279 -5.55 -2.17 -3.80
CA VAL A 279 -5.15 -1.04 -4.64
C VAL A 279 -6.07 -0.92 -5.86
N ALA A 280 -6.40 -2.03 -6.50
CA ALA A 280 -7.17 -2.08 -7.74
C ALA A 280 -8.62 -1.62 -7.53
N ASP A 281 -9.29 -2.16 -6.52
CA ASP A 281 -10.69 -1.82 -6.22
C ASP A 281 -10.83 -0.44 -5.58
N ASP A 282 -9.80 0.01 -4.88
CA ASP A 282 -9.70 1.40 -4.43
C ASP A 282 -9.63 2.36 -5.63
N LEU A 283 -8.80 2.05 -6.63
CA LEU A 283 -8.66 2.85 -7.85
C LEU A 283 -9.93 2.83 -8.72
N ALA A 284 -10.54 1.66 -8.92
CA ALA A 284 -11.75 1.53 -9.73
C ALA A 284 -12.95 2.24 -9.12
N SER A 285 -12.96 2.45 -7.80
CA SER A 285 -14.02 3.17 -7.11
C SER A 285 -13.74 4.67 -6.96
N ILE A 286 -12.96 5.30 -7.85
CA ILE A 286 -12.60 6.72 -7.76
C ILE A 286 -13.82 7.68 -7.71
N ILE A 287 -14.94 7.30 -8.31
CA ILE A 287 -16.19 8.08 -8.25
C ILE A 287 -16.69 8.24 -6.80
N LEU A 288 -16.44 7.23 -5.95
CA LEU A 288 -16.74 7.32 -4.53
C LEU A 288 -15.86 8.35 -3.83
N ASP A 289 -14.61 8.56 -4.27
CA ASP A 289 -13.75 9.60 -3.70
C ASP A 289 -14.34 11.00 -3.97
N ALA A 290 -14.74 11.28 -5.21
CA ALA A 290 -15.39 12.54 -5.56
C ALA A 290 -16.66 12.78 -4.72
N ARG A 291 -17.46 11.72 -4.49
CA ARG A 291 -18.65 11.82 -3.64
C ARG A 291 -18.31 12.14 -2.18
N MET A 292 -17.23 11.58 -1.65
CA MET A 292 -16.78 11.86 -0.28
C MET A 292 -16.25 13.28 -0.13
N GLU A 293 -15.56 13.79 -1.15
CA GLU A 293 -15.11 15.19 -1.21
C GLU A 293 -16.29 16.16 -1.23
N ASP A 294 -17.35 15.87 -2.00
CA ASP A 294 -18.59 16.67 -2.02
C ASP A 294 -19.28 16.72 -0.64
N GLU A 295 -19.18 15.64 0.15
CA GLU A 295 -19.67 15.57 1.53
C GLU A 295 -18.71 16.24 2.54
N GLY A 296 -17.59 16.80 2.08
CA GLY A 296 -16.63 17.54 2.91
C GLY A 296 -15.63 16.67 3.67
N PHE A 297 -15.46 15.40 3.30
CA PHE A 297 -14.46 14.52 3.92
C PHE A 297 -13.14 14.52 3.15
N ALA A 298 -12.03 14.57 3.89
CA ALA A 298 -10.68 14.46 3.33
C ALA A 298 -10.22 13.00 3.30
N ARG A 299 -9.54 12.59 2.22
CA ARG A 299 -8.98 11.24 2.12
C ARG A 299 -7.80 11.07 3.07
N SER A 300 -7.80 10.01 3.89
CA SER A 300 -6.66 9.64 4.75
C SER A 300 -5.78 8.55 4.12
N SER A 301 -5.66 8.51 2.79
CA SER A 301 -4.85 7.54 2.07
C SER A 301 -4.37 8.10 0.75
N ILE A 302 -3.43 7.40 0.12
CA ILE A 302 -3.02 7.64 -1.26
C ILE A 302 -3.00 6.32 -2.01
N ASN A 303 -3.52 6.33 -3.24
CA ASN A 303 -3.43 5.17 -4.12
C ASN A 303 -2.10 5.21 -4.90
N PRO A 304 -1.32 4.11 -4.95
CA PRO A 304 -0.05 4.02 -5.69
C PRO A 304 -0.12 4.35 -7.19
N PHE A 305 -1.30 4.38 -7.80
CA PHE A 305 -1.49 4.77 -9.19
C PHE A 305 -1.95 6.22 -9.34
N LEU A 306 -2.53 6.83 -8.30
CA LEU A 306 -3.17 8.14 -8.37
C LEU A 306 -2.54 9.12 -7.36
N PHE A 307 -1.65 9.98 -7.85
CA PHE A 307 -1.01 11.04 -7.06
C PHE A 307 -1.75 12.37 -7.20
N PRO A 308 -1.76 13.22 -6.15
CA PRO A 308 -2.27 14.58 -6.26
C PRO A 308 -1.55 15.34 -7.37
N GLY A 309 -2.32 15.95 -8.28
CA GLY A 309 -1.76 16.83 -9.31
C GLY A 309 -1.26 18.15 -8.73
N GLU A 310 -0.43 18.86 -9.50
CA GLU A 310 -0.12 20.26 -9.23
C GLU A 310 -1.42 21.09 -9.26
N LYS A 311 -1.63 21.93 -8.25
CA LYS A 311 -2.72 22.91 -8.21
C LYS A 311 -2.39 24.12 -9.06
#